data_AF-A0AA93AQ68-F1
#
_entry.id   AF-A0AA93AQ68-F1
#
_cell.length_a   1.000
_cell.length_b   1.000
_cell.length_c   1.000
_cell.angle_alpha   90.00
_cell.angle_beta   90.00
_cell.angle_gamma   90.00
#
_symmetry.space_group_name_H-M   'P 1'
#
loop_
_entity.id
_entity.type
_entity.pdbx_description
1 polymer ?
#
loop_
_entity_poly.entity_id
_entity_poly.type
_entity_poly.pdbx_seq_one_letter_code
_entity_poly.pdbx_strand_id
1 'polypeptide(L)'
;MMTLKYPTPTIQTESGHFPMLFSLKPQGEAGISLKNDSELQQLRDAIRQRLPMQCNVTCHPHRVGTRGAVALHFDGGHGIGPCVDILISVAGTTSWPEPDDYDHPRWYVSVPDAVDVVYLVLYLKEVAVG
;
A
#
# COMPACT_ATOMS: atom_id res chain seq x y z
N MET A 1 25.56 -5.24 -0.99
CA MET A 1 24.14 -5.61 -1.18
C MET A 1 23.31 -4.75 -0.24
N MET A 2 22.29 -4.05 -0.75
CA MET A 2 21.42 -3.18 0.06
C MET A 2 20.15 -3.96 0.43
N THR A 3 19.75 -3.92 1.70
CA THR A 3 18.50 -4.55 2.18
C THR A 3 17.49 -3.45 2.52
N LEU A 4 16.34 -3.48 1.86
CA LEU A 4 15.22 -2.60 2.19
C LEU A 4 14.47 -3.20 3.37
N LYS A 5 14.33 -2.44 4.46
CA LYS A 5 13.56 -2.81 5.64
C LYS A 5 12.65 -1.66 6.02
N TYR A 6 11.52 -1.99 6.63
CA TYR A 6 10.67 -1.04 7.32
C TYR A 6 10.27 -1.67 8.66
N PRO A 7 10.08 -0.87 9.72
CA PRO A 7 9.57 -1.36 11.00
C PRO A 7 8.09 -1.73 10.85
N THR A 8 7.62 -2.83 11.45
CA THR A 8 6.19 -3.13 11.55
C THR A 8 5.47 -2.00 12.30
N PRO A 9 4.38 -1.43 11.77
CA PRO A 9 3.70 -0.32 12.43
C PRO A 9 2.85 -0.84 13.59
N THR A 10 2.80 -0.10 14.69
CA THR A 10 1.90 -0.36 15.82
C THR A 10 0.71 0.59 15.77
N ILE A 11 -0.47 0.11 16.17
CA ILE A 11 -1.66 0.94 16.22
C ILE A 11 -1.46 2.00 17.32
N GLN A 12 -1.51 3.27 16.94
CA GLN A 12 -1.38 4.40 17.87
C GLN A 12 -2.75 5.05 18.10
N THR A 13 -3.09 5.24 19.37
CA THR A 13 -4.34 5.86 19.82
C THR A 13 -4.24 7.38 20.02
N GLU A 14 -3.11 7.99 19.64
CA GLU A 14 -2.90 9.43 19.88
C GLU A 14 -3.98 10.28 19.21
N SER A 15 -4.58 11.16 20.02
CA SER A 15 -5.67 12.09 19.71
C SER A 15 -5.28 13.25 18.78
N GLY A 16 -4.12 13.16 18.14
CA GLY A 16 -3.63 14.13 17.16
C GLY A 16 -4.00 13.71 15.73
N HIS A 17 -4.51 14.65 14.93
CA HIS A 17 -4.57 14.46 13.48
C HIS A 17 -3.15 14.29 12.95
N PHE A 18 -2.72 13.05 12.69
CA PHE A 18 -1.55 12.82 11.87
C PHE A 18 -1.99 12.93 10.42
N PRO A 19 -1.46 13.90 9.65
CA PRO A 19 -1.77 14.01 8.23
C PRO A 19 -1.15 12.87 7.42
N MET A 20 -0.35 12.00 8.06
CA MET A 20 0.43 10.91 7.47
C MET A 20 -0.32 9.57 7.53
N LEU A 21 -0.06 8.68 6.57
CA LEU A 21 -0.55 7.29 6.65
C LEU A 21 0.23 6.52 7.72
N PHE A 22 1.57 6.61 7.69
CA PHE A 22 2.45 6.02 8.70
C PHE A 22 3.18 7.12 9.49
N SER A 23 3.11 7.02 10.82
CA SER A 23 3.87 7.90 11.72
C SER A 23 5.29 7.35 11.87
N LEU A 24 6.26 7.98 11.22
CA LEU A 24 7.66 7.56 11.23
C LEU A 24 8.49 8.55 12.04
N LYS A 25 8.46 8.39 13.37
CA LYS A 25 9.22 9.25 14.28
C LYS A 25 10.73 9.03 14.05
N PRO A 26 11.57 10.09 14.12
CA PRO A 26 13.03 9.94 14.04
C PRO A 26 13.60 8.96 15.07
N GLN A 27 12.93 8.86 16.23
CA GLN A 27 13.17 7.88 17.27
C GLN A 27 11.82 7.33 17.75
N GLY A 28 11.73 6.00 17.91
CA GLY A 28 10.51 5.32 18.35
C GLY A 28 9.95 4.36 17.31
N GLU A 29 8.78 3.82 17.60
CA GLU A 29 8.09 2.86 16.74
C GLU A 29 7.34 3.56 15.60
N ALA A 30 7.23 2.87 14.47
CA ALA A 30 6.31 3.29 13.42
C ALA A 30 4.87 3.15 13.90
N GLY A 31 4.04 4.14 13.59
CA GLY A 31 2.64 4.18 13.97
C GLY A 31 1.70 4.11 12.79
N ILE A 32 0.50 3.60 13.03
CA ILE A 32 -0.65 3.71 12.12
C ILE A 32 -1.92 3.96 12.95
N SER A 33 -2.90 4.67 12.39
CA SER A 33 -4.20 4.82 13.05
C SER A 33 -5.02 3.52 12.94
N LEU A 34 -5.92 3.26 13.90
CA LEU A 34 -6.79 2.08 13.87
C LEU A 34 -7.61 2.00 12.56
N LYS A 35 -8.10 3.15 12.07
CA LYS A 35 -8.84 3.22 10.80
C LYS A 35 -7.95 2.77 9.63
N ASN A 36 -6.77 3.36 9.49
CA ASN A 36 -5.89 3.05 8.36
C ASN A 36 -5.34 1.62 8.44
N ASP A 37 -5.12 1.09 9.64
CA ASP A 37 -4.74 -0.32 9.80
C ASP A 37 -5.85 -1.25 9.27
N SER A 38 -7.11 -1.00 9.66
CA SER A 38 -8.26 -1.78 9.17
C SER A 38 -8.38 -1.74 7.64
N GLU A 39 -8.28 -0.56 7.04
CA GLU A 39 -8.35 -0.38 5.59
C GLU A 39 -7.18 -1.06 4.87
N LEU A 40 -5.97 -1.00 5.44
CA LEU A 40 -4.79 -1.67 4.92
C LEU A 40 -4.93 -3.19 4.98
N GLN A 41 -5.50 -3.75 6.06
CA GLN A 41 -5.80 -5.19 6.13
C GLN A 41 -6.83 -5.58 5.09
N GLN A 42 -7.90 -4.80 4.92
CA GLN A 42 -8.90 -5.06 3.87
C GLN A 42 -8.28 -5.07 2.47
N LEU A 43 -7.41 -4.10 2.15
CA LEU A 43 -6.68 -4.08 0.90
C LEU A 43 -5.83 -5.34 0.71
N ARG A 44 -5.07 -5.76 1.74
CA ARG A 44 -4.23 -6.97 1.69
C ARG A 44 -5.05 -8.23 1.49
N ASP A 45 -6.17 -8.34 2.18
CA ASP A 45 -7.04 -9.50 2.07
C ASP A 45 -7.70 -9.56 0.70
N ALA A 46 -8.10 -8.41 0.13
CA ALA A 46 -8.57 -8.35 -1.25
C ALA A 46 -7.51 -8.79 -2.27
N ILE A 47 -6.23 -8.40 -2.09
CA ILE A 47 -5.12 -8.89 -2.93
C ILE A 47 -5.06 -10.43 -2.85
N ARG A 48 -5.06 -10.99 -1.64
CA ARG A 48 -4.97 -12.44 -1.39
C ARG A 48 -6.18 -13.23 -1.87
N GLN A 49 -7.36 -12.64 -1.86
CA GLN A 49 -8.57 -13.30 -2.36
C GLN A 49 -8.52 -13.46 -3.87
N ARG A 50 -7.90 -12.51 -4.58
CA ARG A 50 -7.81 -12.54 -6.05
C ARG A 50 -6.65 -13.37 -6.58
N LEU A 51 -5.56 -13.44 -5.83
CA LEU A 51 -4.30 -13.99 -6.28
C LEU A 51 -3.89 -15.20 -5.45
N PRO A 52 -3.12 -16.14 -6.04
CA PRO A 52 -2.48 -17.18 -5.27
C PRO A 52 -1.56 -16.59 -4.19
N MET A 53 -1.32 -17.37 -3.14
CA MET A 53 -0.53 -16.96 -1.96
C MET A 53 0.92 -16.57 -2.29
N GLN A 54 1.44 -17.05 -3.42
CA GLN A 54 2.70 -16.60 -4.00
C GLN A 54 2.42 -15.92 -5.34
N CYS A 55 2.83 -14.66 -5.47
CA CYS A 55 2.64 -13.87 -6.69
C CYS A 55 3.89 -13.03 -6.99
N ASN A 56 4.01 -12.55 -8.21
CA ASN A 56 5.00 -11.56 -8.59
C ASN A 56 4.47 -10.16 -8.26
N VAL A 57 5.37 -9.26 -7.89
CA VAL A 57 5.06 -7.83 -7.74
C VAL A 57 6.03 -7.02 -8.59
N THR A 58 5.48 -6.25 -9.52
CA THR A 58 6.23 -5.27 -10.29
C THR A 58 5.86 -3.87 -9.83
N CYS A 59 6.85 -3.01 -9.63
CA CYS A 59 6.67 -1.64 -9.15
C CYS A 59 7.23 -0.65 -10.18
N HIS A 60 6.39 0.24 -10.68
CA HIS A 60 6.75 1.24 -11.68
C HIS A 60 6.54 2.66 -11.14
N PRO A 61 7.57 3.54 -11.17
CA PRO A 61 7.35 4.96 -10.93
C PRO A 61 6.46 5.52 -12.04
N HIS A 62 5.49 6.36 -11.67
CA HIS A 62 4.51 6.95 -12.58
C HIS A 62 4.26 8.42 -12.23
N ARG A 63 3.51 9.11 -13.09
CA ARG A 63 2.97 10.45 -12.82
C ARG A 63 1.49 10.51 -13.16
N VAL A 64 0.71 11.19 -12.33
CA VAL A 64 -0.69 11.55 -12.63
C VAL A 64 -0.75 13.08 -12.70
N GLY A 65 -0.75 13.61 -13.93
CA GLY A 65 -0.48 15.03 -14.15
C GLY A 65 0.90 15.41 -13.61
N THR A 66 0.95 16.37 -12.69
CA THR A 66 2.19 16.81 -12.02
C THR A 66 2.51 16.02 -10.74
N ARG A 67 1.60 15.16 -10.27
CA ARG A 67 1.75 14.43 -9.01
C ARG A 67 2.56 13.15 -9.21
N GLY A 68 3.43 12.85 -8.25
CA GLY A 68 4.15 11.57 -8.20
C GLY A 68 3.19 10.43 -7.88
N ALA A 69 3.39 9.30 -8.54
CA ALA A 69 2.62 8.08 -8.29
C ALA A 69 3.50 6.84 -8.47
N VAL A 70 3.06 5.71 -7.93
CA VAL A 70 3.65 4.39 -8.17
C VAL A 70 2.54 3.44 -8.58
N ALA A 71 2.75 2.71 -9.66
CA ALA A 71 1.90 1.61 -10.08
C ALA A 71 2.51 0.29 -9.59
N LEU A 72 1.71 -0.50 -8.88
CA LEU A 72 2.03 -1.87 -8.51
C LEU A 72 1.19 -2.81 -9.37
N HIS A 73 1.83 -3.83 -9.93
CA HIS A 73 1.18 -4.93 -10.64
C HIS A 73 1.47 -6.23 -9.91
N PHE A 74 0.42 -6.93 -9.52
CA PHE A 74 0.49 -8.26 -8.90
C PHE A 74 -0.06 -9.32 -9.86
N ASP A 75 0.70 -10.39 -10.09
CA ASP A 75 0.30 -11.49 -10.99
C ASP A 75 0.76 -12.87 -10.50
N GLY A 76 0.09 -13.93 -10.94
CA GLY A 76 0.37 -15.32 -10.53
C GLY A 76 1.58 -16.01 -11.17
N GLY A 77 2.53 -15.30 -11.80
CA GLY A 77 3.78 -15.89 -12.27
C GLY A 77 3.85 -16.24 -13.76
N HIS A 78 2.74 -16.14 -14.49
CA HIS A 78 2.66 -16.59 -15.89
C HIS A 78 2.03 -15.58 -16.86
N GLY A 79 1.71 -14.36 -16.40
CA GLY A 79 1.11 -13.29 -17.23
C GLY A 79 -0.29 -13.59 -17.79
N ILE A 80 -0.81 -14.79 -17.57
CA ILE A 80 -2.15 -15.24 -17.96
C ILE A 80 -2.84 -15.71 -16.67
N GLY A 81 -3.78 -14.91 -16.16
CA GLY A 81 -4.46 -15.19 -14.89
C GLY A 81 -5.03 -13.94 -14.23
N PRO A 82 -5.63 -14.09 -13.04
CA PRO A 82 -6.06 -12.94 -12.25
C PRO A 82 -4.86 -12.05 -11.92
N CYS A 83 -5.10 -10.75 -11.95
CA CYS A 83 -4.13 -9.72 -11.58
C CYS A 83 -4.78 -8.69 -10.66
N VAL A 84 -3.93 -7.94 -9.96
CA VAL A 84 -4.32 -6.74 -9.23
C VAL A 84 -3.37 -5.62 -9.62
N ASP A 85 -3.92 -4.51 -10.09
CA ASP A 85 -3.20 -3.27 -10.31
C ASP A 85 -3.55 -2.26 -9.21
N ILE A 86 -2.55 -1.66 -8.58
CA ILE A 86 -2.75 -0.60 -7.58
C ILE A 86 -1.99 0.63 -8.01
N LEU A 87 -2.68 1.76 -8.14
CA LEU A 87 -2.06 3.07 -8.34
C LEU A 87 -2.03 3.84 -7.03
N ILE A 88 -0.83 4.06 -6.49
CA ILE A 88 -0.60 4.85 -5.28
C ILE A 88 -0.20 6.27 -5.71
N SER A 89 -1.02 7.27 -5.39
CA SER A 89 -0.79 8.68 -5.77
C SER A 89 -0.43 9.54 -4.56
N VAL A 90 0.55 10.43 -4.70
CA VAL A 90 0.87 11.43 -3.68
C VAL A 90 -0.11 12.61 -3.80
N ALA A 91 -1.00 12.77 -2.83
CA ALA A 91 -2.10 13.74 -2.88
C ALA A 91 -2.24 14.60 -1.61
N GLY A 92 -1.38 14.43 -0.60
CA GLY A 92 -1.48 15.18 0.66
C GLY A 92 -2.52 14.64 1.65
N THR A 93 -3.28 13.60 1.26
CA THR A 93 -4.27 12.93 2.11
C THR A 93 -4.30 11.44 1.82
N THR A 94 -4.71 10.65 2.81
CA THR A 94 -4.95 9.21 2.64
C THR A 94 -6.36 8.95 2.09
N SER A 95 -6.47 8.12 1.05
CA SER A 95 -7.73 7.53 0.59
C SER A 95 -7.53 6.07 0.25
N TRP A 96 -8.52 5.24 0.53
CA TRP A 96 -8.54 3.81 0.26
C TRP A 96 -9.59 3.48 -0.80
N PRO A 97 -9.49 2.33 -1.48
CA PRO A 97 -10.54 1.84 -2.36
C PRO A 97 -11.82 1.59 -1.56
N GLU A 98 -12.97 1.94 -2.14
CA GLU A 98 -14.27 1.64 -1.56
C GLU A 98 -14.60 0.14 -1.72
N PRO A 99 -15.54 -0.41 -0.93
CA PRO A 99 -15.92 -1.83 -1.03
C PRO A 99 -16.23 -2.30 -2.46
N ASP A 100 -16.95 -1.48 -3.23
CA ASP A 100 -17.36 -1.80 -4.60
C ASP A 100 -16.18 -1.75 -5.59
N ASP A 101 -15.09 -1.03 -5.27
CA ASP A 101 -13.89 -1.01 -6.13
C ASP A 101 -13.21 -2.39 -6.19
N TYR A 102 -13.36 -3.21 -5.16
CA TYR A 102 -12.74 -4.54 -5.08
C TYR A 102 -13.30 -5.53 -6.11
N ASP A 103 -14.49 -5.27 -6.66
CA ASP A 103 -15.06 -6.04 -7.78
C ASP A 103 -14.25 -5.90 -9.07
N HIS A 104 -13.39 -4.87 -9.18
CA HIS A 104 -12.55 -4.57 -10.36
C HIS A 104 -11.05 -4.78 -10.09
N PRO A 105 -10.24 -5.22 -11.06
CA PRO A 105 -8.81 -5.52 -10.87
C PRO A 105 -7.92 -4.31 -10.59
N ARG A 106 -8.46 -3.09 -10.59
CA ARG A 106 -7.69 -1.84 -10.51
C ARG A 106 -8.14 -1.01 -9.32
N TRP A 107 -7.21 -0.71 -8.43
CA TRP A 107 -7.47 0.04 -7.20
C TRP A 107 -6.62 1.29 -7.10
N TYR A 108 -7.16 2.29 -6.42
CA TYR A 108 -6.51 3.58 -6.25
C TYR A 108 -6.34 3.88 -4.77
N VAL A 109 -5.11 4.19 -4.39
CA VAL A 109 -4.77 4.65 -3.04
C VAL A 109 -4.14 6.03 -3.17
N SER A 110 -4.61 6.98 -2.38
CA SER A 110 -3.88 8.24 -2.21
C SER A 110 -3.12 8.19 -0.91
N VAL A 111 -1.90 8.74 -0.92
CA VAL A 111 -1.09 8.91 0.29
C VAL A 111 -0.65 10.35 0.46
N PRO A 112 -0.36 10.76 1.71
CA PRO A 112 0.09 12.11 2.02
C PRO A 112 1.38 12.51 1.33
N ASP A 113 2.43 11.67 1.39
CA ASP A 113 3.73 12.00 0.85
C ASP A 113 4.49 10.80 0.25
N ALA A 114 5.72 11.05 -0.20
CA ALA A 114 6.57 10.03 -0.81
C ALA A 114 7.10 8.98 0.18
N VAL A 115 7.20 9.31 1.47
CA VAL A 115 7.63 8.35 2.49
C VAL A 115 6.54 7.30 2.69
N ASP A 116 5.28 7.74 2.73
CA ASP A 116 4.13 6.84 2.79
C ASP A 116 4.03 5.94 1.54
N VAL A 117 4.39 6.45 0.35
CA VAL A 117 4.50 5.60 -0.85
C VAL A 117 5.53 4.49 -0.64
N VAL A 118 6.76 4.84 -0.25
CA VAL A 118 7.85 3.86 -0.08
C VAL A 118 7.47 2.82 0.95
N TYR A 119 6.92 3.26 2.09
CA TYR A 119 6.49 2.37 3.14
C TYR A 119 5.39 1.43 2.65
N LEU A 120 4.33 1.96 2.02
CA LEU A 120 3.21 1.16 1.54
C LEU A 120 3.64 0.14 0.47
N VAL A 121 4.53 0.51 -0.45
CA VAL A 121 5.07 -0.41 -1.46
C VAL A 121 5.82 -1.56 -0.81
N LEU A 122 6.69 -1.26 0.19
CA LEU A 122 7.41 -2.30 0.91
C LEU A 122 6.45 -3.20 1.70
N TYR A 123 5.41 -2.61 2.29
CA TYR A 123 4.39 -3.33 3.05
C TYR A 123 3.55 -4.27 2.19
N LEU A 124 3.04 -3.78 1.06
CA LEU A 124 2.22 -4.58 0.15
C LEU A 124 3.03 -5.67 -0.56
N LYS A 125 4.33 -5.46 -0.77
CA LYS A 125 5.23 -6.50 -1.29
C LYS A 125 5.21 -7.77 -0.43
N GLU A 126 5.07 -7.66 0.90
CA GLU A 126 5.01 -8.85 1.76
C GLU A 126 3.80 -9.74 1.50
N VAL A 127 2.73 -9.21 0.91
CA VAL A 127 1.55 -10.02 0.52
C VAL A 127 1.95 -11.12 -0.47
N ALA A 128 2.98 -10.88 -1.29
CA ALA A 128 3.40 -11.77 -2.35
C ALA A 128 4.33 -12.91 -1.90
N VAL A 129 4.85 -12.84 -0.67
CA VAL A 129 5.86 -13.78 -0.16
C VAL A 129 5.24 -14.93 0.64
N GLY A 130 3.97 -14.80 1.06
CA GLY A 130 3.27 -15.76 1.92
C GLY A 130 3.50 -15.48 3.40
#